data_AF-A0A2D0J3N8-F1
#
_entry.id   AF-A0A2D0J3N8-F1
#
_cell.length_a   1.000
_cell.length_b   1.000
_cell.length_c   1.000
_cell.angle_alpha   90.00
_cell.angle_beta   90.00
_cell.angle_gamma   90.00
#
_symmetry.space_group_name_H-M   'P 1'
#
loop_
_entity.id
_entity.type
_entity.pdbx_description
1 polymer ?
#
loop_
_entity_poly.entity_id
_entity_poly.type
_entity_poly.pdbx_seq_one_letter_code
_entity_poly.pdbx_strand_id
1 'polypeptide(L)'
;MIEYAIKGTNNLFDPKDRYELEDPEWDENYPYFLAEECAEHYLDYCDGQEDSWPIEITVFNNGESLGTFSVELDYSPDFRATRKNNEQ
;
A
#
# COMPACT_ATOMS: atom_id res chain seq x y z
N MET A 1 -12.96 -2.71 -10.01
CA MET A 1 -13.00 -2.28 -8.60
C MET A 1 -11.84 -2.95 -7.91
N ILE A 2 -10.96 -2.15 -7.31
CA ILE A 2 -9.81 -2.67 -6.57
C ILE A 2 -10.21 -2.74 -5.10
N GLU A 3 -9.98 -3.89 -4.52
CA GLU A 3 -10.21 -4.14 -3.10
C GLU A 3 -8.92 -4.67 -2.48
N TYR A 4 -8.72 -4.46 -1.19
CA TYR A 4 -7.58 -5.02 -0.48
C TYR A 4 -7.94 -5.43 0.93
N ALA A 5 -7.19 -6.38 1.48
CA ALA A 5 -7.34 -6.81 2.86
C ALA A 5 -5.97 -6.94 3.52
N ILE A 6 -5.88 -6.44 4.76
CA ILE A 6 -4.69 -6.53 5.58
C ILE A 6 -4.74 -7.83 6.37
N LYS A 7 -3.69 -8.63 6.27
CA LYS A 7 -3.61 -9.91 6.95
C LYS A 7 -3.54 -9.72 8.47
N GLY A 8 -4.47 -10.32 9.19
CA GLY A 8 -4.58 -10.21 10.65
C GLY A 8 -5.59 -9.16 11.10
N THR A 9 -5.91 -8.19 10.24
CA THR A 9 -6.94 -7.17 10.48
C THR A 9 -8.24 -7.52 9.78
N ASN A 10 -8.17 -7.94 8.52
CA ASN A 10 -9.32 -8.25 7.67
C ASN A 10 -9.42 -9.74 7.34
N ASN A 11 -10.64 -10.22 7.15
CA ASN A 11 -10.91 -11.54 6.60
C ASN A 11 -10.84 -11.53 5.07
N LEU A 12 -9.74 -12.08 4.54
CA LEU A 12 -9.48 -12.23 3.11
C LEU A 12 -10.61 -12.91 2.32
N PHE A 13 -11.41 -13.76 2.95
CA PHE A 13 -12.48 -14.52 2.30
C PHE A 13 -13.85 -13.83 2.35
N ASP A 14 -14.01 -12.80 3.18
CA ASP A 14 -15.26 -12.04 3.26
C ASP A 14 -15.09 -10.71 2.52
N PRO A 15 -15.74 -10.51 1.36
CA PRO A 15 -15.58 -9.29 0.57
C PRO A 15 -16.10 -8.04 1.29
N LYS A 16 -16.96 -8.17 2.31
CA LYS A 16 -17.44 -7.01 3.09
C LYS A 16 -16.44 -6.53 4.12
N ASP A 17 -15.45 -7.36 4.43
CA ASP A 17 -14.39 -7.06 5.39
C ASP A 17 -13.12 -6.55 4.68
N ARG A 18 -13.17 -6.40 3.35
CA ARG A 18 -12.11 -5.80 2.53
C ARG A 18 -12.32 -4.30 2.42
N TYR A 19 -11.23 -3.56 2.29
CA TYR A 19 -11.26 -2.15 1.97
C TYR A 19 -11.35 -1.95 0.46
N GLU A 20 -12.13 -0.96 0.03
CA GLU A 20 -12.24 -0.56 -1.36
C GLU A 20 -11.31 0.64 -1.60
N LEU A 21 -10.54 0.58 -2.68
CA LEU A 21 -9.72 1.71 -3.13
C LEU A 21 -10.51 2.43 -4.23
N GLU A 22 -10.95 3.66 -3.95
CA GLU A 22 -11.66 4.49 -4.92
C GLU A 22 -10.67 5.14 -5.90
N ASP A 23 -10.85 4.86 -7.20
CA ASP A 23 -10.08 5.46 -8.32
C ASP A 23 -8.53 5.27 -8.25
N PRO A 24 -8.01 4.04 -8.08
CA PRO A 24 -6.56 3.84 -8.07
C PRO A 24 -5.94 4.04 -9.45
N GLU A 25 -4.74 4.64 -9.48
CA GLU A 25 -3.86 4.57 -10.65
C GLU A 25 -3.33 3.13 -10.81
N TRP A 26 -4.13 2.31 -11.51
CA TRP A 26 -3.83 0.90 -11.71
C TRP A 26 -3.23 0.63 -13.09
N ASP A 27 -2.02 0.07 -13.09
CA ASP A 27 -1.39 -0.54 -14.28
C ASP A 27 -1.18 -2.05 -14.02
N GLU A 28 -1.74 -2.89 -14.90
CA GLU A 28 -1.62 -4.36 -14.80
C GLU A 28 -0.17 -4.85 -14.82
N ASN A 29 0.75 -4.06 -15.37
CA ASN A 29 2.18 -4.39 -15.44
C ASN A 29 2.91 -4.12 -14.12
N TYR A 30 2.30 -3.34 -13.21
CA TYR A 30 2.93 -2.92 -11.97
C TYR A 30 2.02 -3.09 -10.74
N PRO A 31 1.71 -4.33 -10.35
CA PRO A 31 0.89 -4.61 -9.17
C PRO A 31 1.51 -4.15 -7.85
N TYR A 32 2.81 -3.85 -7.83
CA TYR A 32 3.52 -3.33 -6.65
C TYR A 32 3.09 -1.90 -6.30
N PHE A 33 2.92 -1.02 -7.30
CA PHE A 33 2.43 0.35 -7.06
C PHE A 33 1.02 0.31 -6.46
N LEU A 34 0.18 -0.63 -6.90
CA LEU A 34 -1.16 -0.77 -6.33
C LEU A 34 -1.12 -1.18 -4.86
N ALA A 35 -0.18 -2.05 -4.47
CA ALA A 35 -0.01 -2.44 -3.08
C ALA A 35 0.49 -1.27 -2.21
N GLU A 36 1.36 -0.42 -2.74
CA GLU A 36 1.82 0.81 -2.07
C GLU A 36 0.65 1.78 -1.87
N GLU A 37 -0.16 2.04 -2.91
CA GLU A 37 -1.36 2.89 -2.82
C GLU A 37 -2.38 2.35 -1.80
N CYS A 38 -2.61 1.02 -1.77
CA CYS A 38 -3.44 0.39 -0.75
C CYS A 38 -2.89 0.62 0.67
N ALA A 39 -1.57 0.54 0.83
CA ALA A 39 -0.90 0.75 2.11
C ALA A 39 -1.01 2.22 2.57
N GLU A 40 -0.80 3.17 1.67
CA GLU A 40 -0.96 4.61 1.93
C GLU A 40 -2.41 4.93 2.31
N HIS A 41 -3.38 4.40 1.58
CA HIS A 41 -4.79 4.57 1.96
C HIS A 41 -5.09 3.98 3.35
N TYR A 42 -4.56 2.79 3.65
CA TYR A 42 -4.75 2.16 4.96
C TYR A 42 -4.12 2.99 6.08
N LEU A 43 -2.96 3.61 5.82
CA LEU A 43 -2.27 4.50 6.74
C LEU A 43 -3.04 5.81 6.99
N ASP A 44 -3.56 6.45 5.95
CA ASP A 44 -4.20 7.77 6.08
C ASP A 44 -5.66 7.70 6.54
N TYR A 45 -6.41 6.68 6.11
CA TYR A 45 -7.88 6.67 6.24
C TYR A 45 -8.45 5.54 7.10
N CYS A 46 -7.64 4.55 7.47
CA CYS A 46 -8.08 3.42 8.28
C CYS A 46 -7.33 3.39 9.62
N ASP A 47 -6.87 2.23 10.04
CA ASP A 47 -6.16 2.02 11.31
C ASP A 47 -4.64 1.82 11.09
N GLY A 48 -4.13 2.09 9.89
CA GLY A 48 -2.73 1.83 9.56
C GLY A 48 -1.73 2.65 10.37
N GLN A 49 -2.11 3.79 10.95
CA GLN A 49 -1.21 4.55 11.83
C GLN A 49 -0.90 3.84 13.15
N GLU A 50 -1.83 3.00 13.62
CA GLU A 50 -1.70 2.28 14.89
C GLU A 50 -1.20 0.84 14.71
N ASP A 51 -1.11 0.37 13.46
CA ASP A 51 -0.68 -0.99 13.12
C ASP A 51 0.85 -1.16 13.15
N SER A 52 1.29 -2.41 13.24
CA SER A 52 2.71 -2.77 13.31
C SER A 52 3.24 -3.07 11.92
N TRP A 53 3.85 -2.06 11.31
CA TRP A 53 4.55 -2.20 10.03
C TRP A 53 5.84 -3.04 10.19
N PRO A 54 6.20 -3.88 9.20
CA PRO A 54 5.55 -4.01 7.88
C PRO A 54 4.26 -4.84 7.92
N ILE A 55 3.30 -4.46 7.08
CA ILE A 55 2.00 -5.13 6.95
C ILE A 55 1.94 -5.99 5.69
N GLU A 56 1.17 -7.08 5.74
CA GLU A 56 0.90 -7.93 4.58
C GLU A 56 -0.47 -7.56 3.98
N ILE A 57 -0.47 -7.10 2.73
CA ILE A 57 -1.66 -6.65 2.00
C ILE A 57 -1.95 -7.62 0.86
N THR A 58 -3.16 -8.17 0.82
CA THR A 58 -3.64 -8.90 -0.35
C THR A 58 -4.52 -7.99 -1.19
N VAL A 59 -4.17 -7.84 -2.47
CA VAL A 59 -4.89 -7.00 -3.41
C VAL A 59 -5.78 -7.85 -4.30
N PHE A 60 -6.99 -7.35 -4.57
CA PHE A 60 -8.01 -7.98 -5.39
C PHE A 60 -8.47 -7.03 -6.49
N ASN A 61 -8.76 -7.57 -7.67
CA ASN A 61 -9.39 -6.84 -8.77
C ASN A 61 -10.68 -7.54 -9.17
N ASN A 62 -11.81 -6.86 -9.01
CA ASN A 62 -13.15 -7.42 -9.24
C ASN A 62 -13.36 -8.76 -8.51
N GLY A 63 -12.86 -8.87 -7.28
CA GLY A 63 -12.91 -10.08 -6.46
C GLY A 63 -11.84 -11.14 -6.73
N GLU A 64 -11.05 -11.05 -7.80
CA GLU A 64 -9.92 -11.96 -8.06
C GLU A 64 -8.65 -11.48 -7.36
N SER A 65 -7.97 -12.36 -6.62
CA SER A 65 -6.73 -12.00 -5.92
C SER A 65 -5.58 -11.81 -6.91
N LEU A 66 -5.04 -10.61 -6.98
CA LEU A 66 -3.86 -10.28 -7.79
C LEU A 66 -2.57 -10.78 -7.13
N GLY A 67 -2.51 -10.76 -5.80
CA GLY A 67 -1.34 -11.20 -5.05
C GLY A 67 -1.34 -10.68 -3.61
N THR A 68 -0.41 -11.20 -2.80
CA THR A 68 -0.13 -10.67 -1.46
C THR A 68 1.26 -10.05 -1.46
N PHE A 69 1.35 -8.85 -0.92
CA PHE A 69 2.54 -8.02 -0.90
C PHE A 69 2.83 -7.62 0.55
N SER A 70 4.11 -7.58 0.90
CA SER A 70 4.55 -7.03 2.18
C SER A 70 4.95 -5.58 1.95
N VAL A 71 4.32 -4.64 2.65
CA VAL A 71 4.62 -3.21 2.55
C VAL A 71 5.20 -2.72 3.87
N GLU A 72 6.35 -2.07 3.79
CA GLU A 72 7.04 -1.50 4.94
C GLU A 72 6.77 0.01 4.99
N LEU A 73 6.53 0.56 6.19
CA LEU A 73 6.38 2.00 6.37
C LEU A 73 7.71 2.60 6.81
N ASP A 74 8.39 3.26 5.88
CA ASP A 74 9.61 3.99 6.19
C ASP A 74 9.26 5.44 6.59
N TYR A 75 9.49 5.79 7.86
CA TYR A 75 9.21 7.11 8.41
C TYR A 75 10.30 8.16 8.10
N SER A 76 11.15 7.98 7.08
CA SER A 76 12.29 8.87 6.87
C SER A 76 11.91 10.22 6.25
N PRO A 77 12.20 11.36 6.91
CA PRO A 77 12.36 12.62 6.21
C PRO A 77 13.72 12.61 5.50
N ASP A 78 13.79 12.03 4.31
CA ASP A 78 15.01 12.01 3.50
C ASP A 78 15.28 13.39 2.87
N PHE A 79 15.90 14.29 3.64
CA PHE A 79 16.46 15.52 3.10
C PHE A 79 17.87 15.27 2.57
N ARG A 80 17.98 15.12 1.25
CA ARG A 80 19.27 15.00 0.56
C ARG A 80 19.80 16.38 0.18
N ALA A 81 20.90 16.80 0.82
CA ALA A 81 21.67 17.98 0.43
C ALA A 81 22.90 17.56 -0.40
N THR A 82 22.91 17.91 -1.68
CA THR A 82 24.07 17.70 -2.55
C THR A 82 25.04 18.87 -2.42
N ARG A 83 26.33 18.58 -2.17
CA ARG A 83 27.39 19.60 -2.16
C ARG A 83 27.46 20.26 -3.55
N LYS A 84 27.22 21.57 -3.63
CA LYS A 84 27.62 22.36 -4.81
C LYS A 84 29.14 22.33 -4.86
N ASN A 85 29.71 21.57 -5.80
CA ASN A 85 31.08 21.82 -6.19
C ASN A 85 31.08 23.13 -6.96
N ASN A 86 31.60 24.19 -6.32
CA ASN A 86 32.12 25.32 -7.06
C ASN A 86 33.30 24.82 -7.90
N GLU A 87 33.28 25.29 -9.15
CA GLU A 87 34.25 25.11 -10.22
C GLU A 87 35.72 25.15 -9.77
N GLN A 88 36.55 24.34 -10.43
CA GLN A 88 37.84 24.79 -10.97
C GLN A 88 38.06 24.19 -12.36
#